data_AF-A0A1C6RL18-F1
#
_entry.id   AF-A0A1C6RL18-F1
#
_cell.length_a   1.000
_cell.length_b   1.000
_cell.length_c   1.000
_cell.angle_alpha   90.00
_cell.angle_beta   90.00
_cell.angle_gamma   90.00
#
_symmetry.space_group_name_H-M   'P 1'
#
loop_
_entity.id
_entity.type
_entity.pdbx_description
1 polymer ?
#
loop_
_entity_poly.entity_id
_entity_poly.type
_entity_poly.pdbx_seq_one_letter_code
_entity_poly.pdbx_strand_id
1 'polypeptide(L)'
;MQALSSGEDVMWTAGGAWRADGEDLADGEVDAWLGGISAALNDCGVELHLATVTGPFDEDSAGYALAVNGTPRYLYMYAADEPKVPATEDPWMECSIAPAAEVNRLLEVAGSSRRLALFWPGGNDGFSVLGEESVLRRAGERGLTSGSWDCVIP
;
A
#
# COMPACT_ATOMS: atom_id res chain seq x y z
N MET A 1 15.44 19.74 -3.57
CA MET A 1 14.10 19.89 -2.98
C MET A 1 13.36 21.04 -3.64
N GLN A 2 12.90 20.90 -4.88
CA GLN A 2 12.10 21.95 -5.55
C GLN A 2 11.13 21.40 -6.62
N ALA A 3 10.86 20.09 -6.59
CA ALA A 3 10.01 19.41 -7.57
C ALA A 3 8.67 18.93 -6.99
N LEU A 4 8.38 19.20 -5.71
CA LEU A 4 7.14 18.78 -5.05
C LEU A 4 6.13 19.92 -4.85
N SER A 5 6.39 21.11 -5.40
CA SER A 5 5.57 22.31 -5.15
C SER A 5 4.87 22.89 -6.40
N SER A 6 4.88 22.21 -7.55
CA SER A 6 4.29 22.79 -8.77
C SER A 6 2.84 22.39 -9.05
N GLY A 7 2.24 21.44 -8.31
CA GLY A 7 0.86 21.01 -8.60
C GLY A 7 0.68 20.53 -10.05
N GLU A 8 1.78 20.24 -10.74
CA GLU A 8 1.77 19.52 -12.00
C GLU A 8 1.67 18.07 -11.61
N ASP A 9 0.53 17.46 -11.91
CA ASP A 9 0.42 16.03 -12.10
C ASP A 9 1.59 15.62 -13.00
N VAL A 10 2.67 15.15 -12.39
CA VAL A 10 3.68 14.38 -13.08
C VAL A 10 2.90 13.20 -13.59
N MET A 11 2.49 13.27 -14.85
CA MET A 11 1.89 12.18 -15.59
C MET A 11 2.95 11.10 -15.66
N TRP A 12 3.04 10.32 -14.58
CA TRP A 12 3.68 9.03 -14.62
C TRP A 12 2.97 8.28 -15.75
N THR A 13 3.74 7.71 -16.66
CA THR A 13 3.23 6.73 -17.63
C THR A 13 2.75 5.44 -16.93
N ALA A 14 2.91 5.38 -15.61
CA ALA A 14 2.32 4.45 -14.67
C ALA A 14 0.84 4.83 -14.47
N GLY A 15 -0.10 3.89 -14.48
CA GLY A 15 -1.54 4.08 -14.36
C GLY A 15 -2.08 4.71 -13.07
N GLY A 16 -1.33 5.60 -12.41
CA GLY A 16 -1.71 6.44 -11.28
C GLY A 16 -0.68 6.44 -10.13
N ALA A 17 -0.77 7.44 -9.27
CA ALA A 17 -0.05 7.52 -8.00
C ALA A 17 -1.00 7.99 -6.90
N TRP A 18 -0.86 7.42 -5.70
CA TRP A 18 -1.77 7.66 -4.57
C TRP A 18 -0.98 7.79 -3.27
N ARG A 19 -1.38 8.71 -2.39
CA ARG A 19 -0.86 8.79 -1.02
C ARG A 19 -1.08 7.45 -0.32
N ALA A 20 -0.04 7.00 0.38
CA ALA A 20 0.02 5.75 1.14
C ALA A 20 0.82 6.03 2.41
N ASP A 21 0.30 6.95 3.23
CA ASP A 21 0.89 7.35 4.51
C ASP A 21 0.76 6.17 5.49
N GLY A 22 1.89 5.67 6.01
CA GLY A 22 1.91 4.49 6.86
C GLY A 22 1.13 4.65 8.18
N GLU A 23 1.06 5.87 8.72
CA GLU A 23 0.31 6.19 9.93
C GLU A 23 -1.20 6.16 9.63
N ASP A 24 -1.63 6.89 8.59
CA ASP A 24 -3.03 6.91 8.14
C ASP A 24 -3.51 5.47 7.82
N LEU A 25 -2.65 4.67 7.15
CA LEU A 25 -2.93 3.27 6.86
C LEU A 25 -3.06 2.43 8.13
N ALA A 26 -2.18 2.59 9.12
CA ALA A 26 -2.26 1.85 10.38
C ALA A 26 -3.46 2.23 11.25
N ASP A 27 -3.98 3.46 11.06
CA ASP A 27 -5.18 4.00 11.70
C ASP A 27 -6.48 3.60 10.98
N GLY A 28 -6.38 2.79 9.92
CA GLY A 28 -7.53 2.11 9.33
C GLY A 28 -7.90 2.57 7.93
N GLU A 29 -7.10 3.40 7.27
CA GLU A 29 -7.40 3.93 5.94
C GLU A 29 -6.99 3.01 4.77
N VAL A 30 -6.60 1.75 5.02
CA VAL A 30 -6.17 0.82 3.95
C VAL A 30 -7.29 0.56 2.94
N ASP A 31 -8.54 0.49 3.37
CA ASP A 31 -9.68 0.30 2.47
C ASP A 31 -9.93 1.53 1.59
N ALA A 32 -9.81 2.74 2.14
CA ALA A 32 -9.92 3.99 1.42
C ALA A 32 -8.78 4.14 0.38
N TRP A 33 -7.55 3.82 0.79
CA TRP A 33 -6.39 3.81 -0.10
C TRP A 33 -6.57 2.85 -1.28
N LEU A 34 -6.86 1.57 -1.02
CA LEU A 34 -7.10 0.58 -2.08
C LEU A 34 -8.34 0.90 -2.92
N GLY A 35 -9.38 1.49 -2.31
CA GLY A 35 -10.56 2.00 -3.00
C GLY A 35 -10.20 3.08 -4.02
N GLY A 36 -9.28 3.98 -3.67
CA GLY A 36 -8.76 5.02 -4.56
C GLY A 36 -8.00 4.47 -5.78
N ILE A 37 -7.40 3.29 -5.67
CA ILE A 37 -6.65 2.63 -6.76
C ILE A 37 -7.57 1.76 -7.64
N SER A 38 -8.74 1.36 -7.13
CA SER A 38 -9.59 0.31 -7.73
C SER A 38 -9.93 0.53 -9.21
N ALA A 39 -10.19 1.77 -9.63
CA ALA A 39 -10.48 2.06 -11.04
C ALA A 39 -9.30 1.71 -11.98
N ALA A 40 -8.07 2.02 -11.56
CA ALA A 40 -6.88 1.72 -12.35
C ALA A 40 -6.53 0.22 -12.35
N LEU A 41 -6.91 -0.50 -11.29
CA LEU A 41 -6.79 -1.96 -11.22
C LEU A 41 -7.80 -2.66 -12.13
N ASN A 42 -9.02 -2.11 -12.26
CA ASN A 42 -10.02 -2.62 -13.20
C ASN A 42 -9.52 -2.58 -14.64
N ASP A 43 -8.81 -1.52 -15.04
CA ASP A 43 -8.15 -1.42 -16.35
C ASP A 43 -7.09 -2.53 -16.57
N CYS A 44 -6.58 -3.10 -15.48
CA CYS A 44 -5.64 -4.22 -15.48
C CYS A 44 -6.33 -5.59 -15.35
N GLY A 45 -7.66 -5.64 -15.35
CA GLY A 45 -8.44 -6.86 -15.16
C GLY A 45 -8.55 -7.33 -13.70
N VAL A 46 -8.24 -6.47 -12.73
CA VAL A 46 -8.34 -6.78 -11.29
C VAL A 46 -9.47 -5.97 -10.68
N GLU A 47 -10.54 -6.66 -10.29
CA GLU A 47 -11.62 -6.09 -9.48
C GLU A 47 -11.32 -6.33 -7.99
N LEU A 48 -11.41 -5.27 -7.19
CA LEU A 48 -11.26 -5.32 -5.73
C LEU A 48 -12.61 -5.24 -5.02
N HIS A 49 -12.86 -6.20 -4.15
CA HIS A 49 -13.89 -6.15 -3.13
C HIS A 49 -13.21 -6.08 -1.76
N LEU A 50 -13.37 -4.96 -1.09
CA LEU A 50 -12.72 -4.65 0.17
C LEU A 50 -13.74 -4.68 1.30
N ALA A 51 -13.34 -5.23 2.45
CA ALA A 51 -14.10 -5.12 3.68
C ALA A 51 -13.14 -5.10 4.88
N THR A 52 -13.22 -4.08 5.73
CA THR A 52 -12.55 -4.12 7.03
C THR A 52 -13.21 -5.20 7.89
N VAL A 53 -12.42 -6.19 8.32
CA VAL A 53 -12.89 -7.33 9.13
C VAL A 53 -12.86 -6.96 10.61
N THR A 54 -11.75 -6.37 11.05
CA THR A 54 -11.59 -5.78 12.38
C THR A 54 -10.74 -4.53 12.23
N GLY A 55 -11.23 -3.38 12.69
CA GLY A 55 -10.50 -2.12 12.67
C GLY A 55 -9.56 -1.93 13.85
N PRO A 56 -8.62 -0.96 13.76
CA PRO A 56 -7.69 -0.64 14.85
C PRO A 56 -8.36 0.07 16.04
N PHE A 57 -9.57 0.61 15.87
CA PHE A 57 -10.31 1.30 16.92
C PHE A 57 -11.54 0.52 17.42
N ASP A 58 -11.79 -0.66 16.88
CA ASP A 58 -12.90 -1.52 17.32
C ASP A 58 -12.64 -2.01 18.75
N GLU A 59 -13.64 -1.92 19.64
CA GLU A 59 -13.50 -2.14 21.10
C GLU A 59 -12.93 -3.53 21.42
N ASP A 60 -13.45 -4.58 20.79
CA ASP A 60 -13.06 -5.99 21.02
C ASP A 60 -12.12 -6.57 19.95
N SER A 61 -11.48 -5.72 19.16
CA SER A 61 -10.57 -6.16 18.10
C SER A 61 -9.27 -6.73 18.67
N ALA A 62 -8.82 -7.84 18.06
CA ALA A 62 -7.52 -8.48 18.31
C ALA A 62 -6.39 -7.90 17.44
N GLY A 63 -6.69 -6.92 16.58
CA GLY A 63 -5.76 -6.31 15.65
C GLY A 63 -6.45 -5.81 14.37
N TYR A 64 -5.67 -5.24 13.47
CA TYR A 64 -6.22 -4.72 12.22
C TYR A 64 -6.21 -5.79 11.12
N ALA A 65 -7.38 -6.06 10.53
CA ALA A 65 -7.51 -6.97 9.40
C ALA A 65 -8.51 -6.45 8.36
N LEU A 66 -8.16 -6.64 7.08
CA LEU A 66 -9.08 -6.45 5.96
C LEU A 66 -9.29 -7.75 5.19
N ALA A 67 -10.41 -7.86 4.48
CA ALA A 67 -10.63 -8.86 3.46
C ALA A 67 -10.46 -8.22 2.08
N VAL A 68 -9.62 -8.85 1.26
CA VAL A 68 -9.48 -8.51 -0.17
C VAL A 68 -10.05 -9.68 -0.97
N ASN A 69 -11.09 -9.44 -1.77
CA ASN A 69 -11.80 -10.46 -2.54
C ASN A 69 -12.23 -11.65 -1.67
N GLY A 70 -12.69 -11.36 -0.45
CA GLY A 70 -13.13 -12.36 0.54
C GLY A 70 -12.01 -13.10 1.27
N THR A 71 -10.73 -12.83 0.97
CA THR A 71 -9.59 -13.41 1.67
C THR A 71 -9.13 -12.49 2.80
N PRO A 72 -9.23 -12.89 4.08
CA PRO A 72 -8.78 -12.09 5.21
C PRO A 72 -7.25 -11.96 5.21
N ARG A 73 -6.78 -10.76 5.51
CA ARG A 73 -5.39 -10.34 5.64
C ARG A 73 -5.26 -9.61 6.97
N TYR A 74 -4.56 -10.23 7.91
CA TYR A 74 -4.18 -9.62 9.17
C TYR A 74 -2.99 -8.72 8.89
N LEU A 75 -3.15 -7.40 9.09
CA LEU A 75 -2.08 -6.43 8.91
C LEU A 75 -1.21 -6.38 10.15
N TYR A 76 -1.82 -6.38 11.33
CA TYR A 76 -1.13 -6.63 12.58
C TYR A 76 -2.09 -7.19 13.63
N MET A 77 -1.51 -7.83 14.63
CA MET A 77 -2.21 -8.30 15.83
C MET A 77 -1.80 -7.42 17.02
N TYR A 78 -2.65 -7.30 18.04
CA TYR A 78 -2.25 -6.71 19.32
C TYR A 78 -1.44 -7.68 20.17
N ALA A 79 -0.58 -7.12 21.02
CA ALA A 79 0.18 -7.86 22.01
C ALA A 79 -0.77 -8.46 23.06
N ALA A 80 -0.50 -9.70 23.47
CA ALA A 80 -1.37 -10.42 24.42
C ALA A 80 -1.32 -9.84 25.84
N ASP A 81 -0.20 -9.23 26.21
CA ASP A 81 0.06 -8.57 27.49
C ASP A 81 -0.31 -7.08 27.49
N GLU A 82 -0.41 -6.46 26.31
CA GLU A 82 -0.76 -5.04 26.15
C GLU A 82 -1.86 -4.85 25.08
N PRO A 83 -3.15 -4.95 25.46
CA PRO A 83 -4.26 -4.73 24.54
C PRO A 83 -4.16 -3.34 23.88
N LYS A 84 -4.49 -3.28 22.57
CA LYS A 84 -4.37 -2.08 21.71
C LYS A 84 -2.95 -1.66 21.34
N VAL A 85 -1.91 -2.33 21.84
CA VAL A 85 -0.53 -2.12 21.37
C VAL A 85 -0.22 -3.16 20.30
N PRO A 86 0.16 -2.76 19.07
CA PRO A 86 0.55 -3.72 18.03
C PRO A 86 1.71 -4.61 18.49
N ALA A 87 1.63 -5.92 18.20
CA ALA A 87 2.67 -6.91 18.52
C ALA A 87 3.85 -6.89 17.54
N THR A 88 3.76 -6.08 16.48
CA THR A 88 4.83 -5.85 15.51
C THR A 88 5.59 -4.57 15.85
N GLU A 89 6.88 -4.53 15.54
CA GLU A 89 7.72 -3.37 15.77
C GLU A 89 7.35 -2.19 14.84
N ASP A 90 6.78 -2.48 13.67
CA ASP A 90 6.43 -1.47 12.66
C ASP A 90 5.07 -1.78 11.99
N PRO A 91 3.95 -1.45 12.65
CA PRO A 91 2.61 -1.65 12.09
C PRO A 91 2.34 -0.78 10.87
N TRP A 92 3.04 0.35 10.73
CA TRP A 92 2.89 1.29 9.61
C TRP A 92 3.45 0.68 8.33
N MET A 93 4.61 0.02 8.42
CA MET A 93 5.21 -0.73 7.33
C MET A 93 4.30 -1.89 6.90
N GLU A 94 3.81 -2.68 7.85
CA GLU A 94 2.94 -3.83 7.55
C GLU A 94 1.63 -3.41 6.85
N CYS A 95 1.01 -2.32 7.31
CA CYS A 95 -0.20 -1.77 6.69
C CYS A 95 0.04 -1.17 5.30
N SER A 96 1.28 -0.84 4.95
CA SER A 96 1.66 -0.43 3.60
C SER A 96 1.94 -1.65 2.70
N ILE A 97 2.78 -2.56 3.17
CA ILE A 97 3.37 -3.65 2.38
C ILE A 97 2.39 -4.78 2.13
N ALA A 98 1.73 -5.29 3.17
CA ALA A 98 0.90 -6.49 3.04
C ALA A 98 -0.29 -6.29 2.08
N PRO A 99 -1.01 -5.15 2.08
CA PRO A 99 -2.08 -4.92 1.11
C PRO A 99 -1.53 -4.74 -0.32
N ALA A 100 -0.40 -4.04 -0.49
CA ALA A 100 0.23 -3.89 -1.80
C ALA A 100 0.72 -5.22 -2.39
N ALA A 101 1.27 -6.11 -1.56
CA ALA A 101 1.69 -7.45 -1.96
C ALA A 101 0.49 -8.26 -2.49
N GLU A 102 -0.67 -8.15 -1.82
CA GLU A 102 -1.88 -8.84 -2.26
C GLU A 102 -2.40 -8.28 -3.60
N VAL A 103 -2.35 -6.96 -3.79
CA VAL A 103 -2.67 -6.34 -5.09
C VAL A 103 -1.72 -6.84 -6.18
N ASN A 104 -0.41 -6.92 -5.91
CA ASN A 104 0.56 -7.44 -6.88
C ASN A 104 0.34 -8.90 -7.23
N ARG A 105 -0.02 -9.73 -6.25
CA ARG A 105 -0.42 -11.12 -6.49
C ARG A 105 -1.65 -11.20 -7.40
N LEU A 106 -2.65 -10.35 -7.19
CA LEU A 106 -3.86 -10.30 -8.03
C LEU A 106 -3.54 -9.83 -9.45
N LEU A 107 -2.69 -8.81 -9.61
CA LEU A 107 -2.21 -8.33 -10.91
C LEU A 107 -1.45 -9.42 -11.68
N GLU A 108 -0.62 -10.20 -10.99
CA GLU A 108 0.07 -11.35 -11.57
C GLU A 108 -0.92 -12.42 -12.06
N VAL A 109 -1.92 -12.77 -11.23
CA VAL A 109 -2.97 -13.74 -11.60
C VAL A 109 -3.77 -13.25 -12.82
N ALA A 110 -4.02 -11.95 -12.93
CA ALA A 110 -4.67 -11.34 -14.09
C ALA A 110 -3.77 -11.27 -15.35
N GLY A 111 -2.50 -11.66 -15.24
CA GLY A 111 -1.53 -11.61 -16.34
C GLY A 111 -1.06 -10.19 -16.67
N SER A 112 -1.26 -9.24 -15.77
CA SER A 112 -0.80 -7.86 -15.94
C SER A 112 0.71 -7.76 -15.77
N SER A 113 1.37 -6.95 -16.61
CA SER A 113 2.78 -6.56 -16.45
C SER A 113 2.97 -5.39 -15.47
N ARG A 114 1.86 -4.82 -14.98
CA ARG A 114 1.88 -3.71 -14.02
C ARG A 114 1.99 -4.22 -12.59
N ARG A 115 2.66 -3.45 -11.75
CA ARG A 115 2.78 -3.68 -10.30
C ARG A 115 2.52 -2.39 -9.54
N LEU A 116 2.05 -2.51 -8.32
CA LEU A 116 2.01 -1.46 -7.33
C LEU A 116 3.37 -1.42 -6.62
N ALA A 117 4.07 -0.30 -6.76
CA ALA A 117 5.28 0.01 -6.00
C ALA A 117 4.95 0.99 -4.87
N LEU A 118 5.68 0.88 -3.76
CA LEU A 118 5.62 1.79 -2.62
C LEU A 118 6.92 2.57 -2.52
N PHE A 119 6.79 3.86 -2.25
CA PHE A 119 7.88 4.81 -2.06
C PHE A 119 7.75 5.36 -0.64
N TRP A 120 8.79 5.19 0.18
CA TRP A 120 8.75 5.41 1.63
C TRP A 120 7.61 4.66 2.35
N PRO A 121 7.51 3.32 2.17
CA PRO A 121 6.51 2.54 2.89
C PRO A 121 6.69 2.70 4.41
N GLY A 122 5.59 2.71 5.16
CA GLY A 122 5.62 2.89 6.61
C GLY A 122 5.97 4.31 7.09
N GLY A 123 6.14 5.29 6.20
CA GLY A 123 6.35 6.69 6.57
C GLY A 123 5.13 7.58 6.32
N ASN A 124 5.08 8.74 6.97
CA ASN A 124 3.99 9.74 6.88
C ASN A 124 3.87 10.40 5.49
N ASP A 125 4.89 10.29 4.65
CA ASP A 125 4.88 10.85 3.29
C ASP A 125 4.95 9.75 2.23
N GLY A 126 4.56 8.52 2.61
CA GLY A 126 4.53 7.38 1.71
C GLY A 126 3.58 7.59 0.53
N PHE A 127 3.95 7.06 -0.63
CA PHE A 127 3.05 6.99 -1.78
C PHE A 127 3.22 5.70 -2.56
N SER A 128 2.17 5.36 -3.29
CA SER A 128 2.07 4.16 -4.12
C SER A 128 1.96 4.53 -5.60
N VAL A 129 2.52 3.70 -6.48
CA VAL A 129 2.47 3.90 -7.93
C VAL A 129 2.15 2.59 -8.63
N LEU A 130 1.13 2.58 -9.48
CA LEU A 130 0.77 1.43 -10.31
C LEU A 130 1.39 1.61 -11.69
N GLY A 131 2.33 0.77 -12.12
CA GLY A 131 2.99 0.95 -13.42
C GLY A 131 3.68 -0.30 -13.93
N GLU A 132 4.22 -0.24 -15.15
CA GLU A 132 5.01 -1.33 -15.73
C GLU A 132 6.17 -1.70 -14.79
N GLU A 133 6.26 -2.98 -14.42
CA GLU A 133 7.23 -3.43 -13.42
C GLU A 133 8.68 -3.05 -13.79
N SER A 134 9.04 -3.20 -15.06
CA SER A 134 10.39 -2.86 -15.53
C SER A 134 10.72 -1.36 -15.42
N VAL A 135 9.72 -0.49 -15.45
CA VAL A 135 9.88 0.95 -15.27
C VAL A 135 10.02 1.28 -13.79
N LEU A 136 9.17 0.68 -12.95
CA LEU A 136 9.21 0.85 -11.49
C LEU A 136 10.53 0.36 -10.90
N ARG A 137 11.05 -0.80 -11.34
CA ARG A 137 12.38 -1.29 -10.91
C ARG A 137 13.50 -0.32 -11.25
N ARG A 138 13.51 0.22 -12.47
CA ARG A 138 14.50 1.23 -12.89
C ARG A 138 14.39 2.52 -12.08
N ALA A 139 13.17 2.94 -11.72
CA ALA A 139 12.97 4.09 -10.84
C ALA A 139 13.55 3.80 -9.44
N GLY A 140 13.23 2.63 -8.86
CA GLY A 140 13.71 2.21 -7.54
C GLY A 140 15.24 2.18 -7.43
N GLU A 141 15.91 1.61 -8.43
CA GLU A 141 17.38 1.58 -8.50
C GLU A 141 17.98 2.99 -8.47
N ARG A 142 17.38 3.95 -9.18
CA ARG A 142 17.84 5.35 -9.16
C ARG A 142 17.61 6.00 -7.80
N GLY A 143 16.47 5.73 -7.16
CA GLY A 143 16.16 6.19 -5.81
C GLY A 143 17.21 5.78 -4.79
N LEU A 144 17.53 4.49 -4.76
CA LEU A 144 18.56 3.90 -3.90
C LEU A 144 19.94 4.54 -4.13
N THR A 145 20.35 4.73 -5.40
CA THR A 145 21.66 5.35 -5.70
C THR A 145 21.76 6.81 -5.25
N SER A 146 20.63 7.51 -5.14
CA SER A 146 20.56 8.90 -4.69
C SER A 146 20.38 9.07 -3.17
N GLY A 147 20.08 7.98 -2.45
CA GLY A 147 19.75 8.00 -1.02
C GLY A 147 18.46 8.76 -0.69
N SER A 148 17.60 9.01 -1.69
CA SER A 148 16.48 9.92 -1.56
C SER A 148 15.20 9.24 -1.05
N TRP A 149 15.06 7.93 -1.25
CA TRP A 149 13.86 7.17 -0.90
C TRP A 149 14.04 5.65 -1.01
N ASP A 150 13.25 4.93 -0.23
CA ASP A 150 13.14 3.47 -0.29
C ASP A 150 12.00 3.08 -1.22
N CYS A 151 12.28 2.16 -2.14
CA CYS A 151 11.32 1.59 -3.10
C CYS A 151 11.07 0.13 -2.78
N VAL A 152 9.81 -0.27 -2.68
CA VAL A 152 9.46 -1.69 -2.58
C VAL A 152 8.40 -2.02 -3.64
N ILE A 153 8.64 -3.09 -4.40
CA ILE A 153 7.63 -3.76 -5.21
C ILE A 153 7.38 -5.10 -4.51
N PRO A 154 6.43 -5.15 -3.56
CA PRO A 154 6.23 -6.31 -2.71
C PRO A 154 5.58 -7.48 -3.45
#